data_AF-A0A8I0L5Z3-F1
#
_entry.id   AF-A0A8I0L5Z3-F1
#
_cell.length_a   1.000
_cell.length_b   1.000
_cell.length_c   1.000
_cell.angle_alpha   90.00
_cell.angle_beta   90.00
_cell.angle_gamma   90.00
#
_symmetry.space_group_name_H-M   'P 1'
#
loop_
_entity.id
_entity.type
_entity.pdbx_description
1 polymer ?
#
loop_
_entity_poly.entity_id
_entity_poly.type
_entity_poly.pdbx_seq_one_letter_code
_entity_poly.pdbx_strand_id
1 'polypeptide(L)'
;ANMNSLADRRVIPFEKEMEHVESYLYIEMLRKGDLLKVEYNLEITDFNIPPLTVQTLVENAVKHGMKGKEGVGIISIRTYLKNNTIYVIV
;
A
#
# COMPACT_ATOMS: atom_id res chain seq x y z
N ALA A 1 -22.67 -17.88 -1.62
CA ALA A 1 -23.21 -16.70 -0.91
C ALA A 1 -22.10 -16.14 -0.02
N ASN A 2 -21.60 -14.94 -0.35
CA ASN A 2 -21.04 -13.94 0.57
C ASN A 2 -20.41 -12.82 -0.27
N MET A 3 -21.25 -12.18 -1.07
CA MET A 3 -20.99 -10.92 -1.76
C MET A 3 -21.67 -9.78 -0.97
N ASN A 4 -21.63 -9.85 0.36
CA ASN A 4 -22.25 -8.88 1.27
C ASN A 4 -21.24 -7.95 1.97
N SER A 5 -19.93 -8.10 1.74
CA SER A 5 -18.92 -7.20 2.32
C SER A 5 -18.76 -5.87 1.57
N LEU A 6 -19.36 -5.72 0.38
CA LEU A 6 -19.35 -4.47 -0.39
C LEU A 6 -20.19 -3.34 0.24
N ALA A 7 -20.98 -3.64 1.28
CA ALA A 7 -21.86 -2.69 1.94
C ALA A 7 -21.32 -2.17 3.28
N ASP A 8 -20.15 -2.61 3.70
CA ASP A 8 -19.57 -2.13 4.95
C ASP A 8 -18.72 -0.88 4.68
N ARG A 9 -19.32 0.30 4.79
CA ARG A 9 -18.66 1.62 4.70
C ARG A 9 -17.71 1.89 5.87
N ARG A 10 -17.19 0.85 6.52
CA ARG A 10 -16.26 0.96 7.64
C ARG A 10 -14.89 1.29 7.09
N VAL A 11 -14.61 2.59 7.03
CA VAL A 11 -13.26 3.11 6.86
C VAL A 11 -12.44 2.81 8.11
N ILE A 12 -11.14 2.61 7.94
CA ILE A 12 -10.18 2.42 9.03
C ILE A 12 -9.16 3.56 8.99
N PRO A 13 -8.49 3.88 10.11
CA PRO A 13 -7.35 4.80 10.09
C PRO A 13 -6.30 4.32 9.09
N PHE A 14 -5.76 5.23 8.28
CA PHE A 14 -4.72 4.94 7.31
C PHE A 14 -3.51 4.26 7.96
N GLU A 15 -3.16 4.65 9.18
CA GLU A 15 -2.09 4.02 9.96
C GLU A 15 -2.33 2.52 10.15
N LYS A 16 -3.57 2.10 10.40
CA LYS A 16 -3.93 0.67 10.53
C LYS A 16 -3.83 -0.08 9.20
N GLU A 17 -4.21 0.56 8.10
CA GLU A 17 -3.97 -0.01 6.76
C GLU A 17 -2.46 -0.15 6.50
N MET A 18 -1.66 0.84 6.90
CA MET A 18 -0.20 0.81 6.75
C MET A 18 0.48 -0.27 7.60
N GLU A 19 0.01 -0.54 8.82
CA GLU A 19 0.51 -1.67 9.63
C GLU A 19 0.42 -3.01 8.87
N HIS A 20 -0.67 -3.23 8.14
CA HIS A 20 -0.86 -4.42 7.32
C HIS A 20 0.06 -4.42 6.09
N VAL A 21 0.18 -3.27 5.41
CA VAL A 21 1.05 -3.07 4.25
C VAL A 21 2.52 -3.30 4.61
N GLU A 22 2.99 -2.72 5.71
CA GLU A 22 4.37 -2.83 6.20
C GLU A 22 4.69 -4.28 6.57
N SER A 23 3.78 -4.97 7.26
CA SER A 23 3.92 -6.38 7.59
C SER A 23 4.07 -7.27 6.34
N TYR A 24 3.24 -7.02 5.31
CA TYR A 24 3.32 -7.73 4.04
C TYR A 24 4.66 -7.45 3.32
N LEU A 25 5.03 -6.18 3.20
CA LEU A 25 6.26 -5.75 2.53
C LEU A 25 7.50 -6.29 3.22
N TYR A 26 7.52 -6.33 4.56
CA TYR A 26 8.61 -6.92 5.33
C TYR A 26 8.83 -8.39 4.96
N ILE A 27 7.76 -9.20 4.90
CA ILE A 27 7.85 -10.61 4.49
C ILE A 27 8.35 -10.74 3.05
N GLU A 28 7.86 -9.89 2.14
CA GLU A 28 8.27 -9.94 0.74
C GLU A 28 9.72 -9.48 0.52
N MET A 29 10.20 -8.51 1.30
CA MET A 29 11.61 -8.09 1.31
C MET A 29 12.51 -9.24 1.78
N LEU A 30 12.13 -9.97 2.84
CA LEU A 30 12.89 -11.16 3.27
C LEU A 30 12.96 -12.23 2.17
N ARG A 31 11.89 -12.42 1.40
CA ARG A 31 11.82 -13.42 0.33
C ARG A 31 12.59 -13.02 -0.93
N LYS A 32 12.65 -11.72 -1.24
CA LYS A 32 13.28 -11.18 -2.45
C LYS A 32 14.70 -10.67 -2.20
N GLY A 33 15.12 -10.53 -0.94
CA GLY A 33 16.41 -9.97 -0.56
C GLY A 33 16.58 -8.55 -1.08
N ASP A 34 17.78 -8.25 -1.59
CA ASP A 34 18.15 -6.92 -2.08
C ASP A 34 17.45 -6.50 -3.38
N LEU A 35 16.59 -7.36 -3.96
CA LEU A 35 15.84 -7.09 -5.18
C LEU A 35 14.56 -6.26 -4.95
N LEU A 36 14.18 -6.02 -3.69
CA LEU A 36 13.02 -5.21 -3.33
C LEU A 36 13.41 -4.14 -2.31
N LYS A 37 13.12 -2.88 -2.64
CA LYS A 37 13.21 -1.73 -1.74
C LYS A 37 11.84 -1.09 -1.58
N VAL A 38 11.63 -0.49 -0.41
CA VAL A 38 10.41 0.24 -0.10
C VAL A 38 10.78 1.64 0.37
N GLU A 39 10.08 2.63 -0.16
CA GLU A 39 10.25 4.04 0.17
C GLU A 39 8.90 4.62 0.61
N TYR A 40 8.90 5.29 1.76
CA TYR A 40 7.71 5.96 2.30
C TYR A 40 7.92 7.47 2.28
N ASN A 41 6.97 8.21 1.72
CA ASN A 41 6.89 9.66 1.83
C ASN A 41 5.47 10.05 2.27
N LEU A 42 5.23 9.98 3.58
CA LEU A 42 3.92 10.12 4.17
C LEU A 42 3.77 11.49 4.85
N GLU A 43 3.45 12.54 4.09
CA GLU A 43 3.28 13.90 4.63
C GLU A 43 2.01 14.04 5.48
N ILE A 44 1.01 13.18 5.25
CA ILE A 44 -0.23 13.12 6.01
C ILE A 44 -0.61 11.65 6.30
N THR A 45 -0.96 11.34 7.54
CA THR A 45 -1.39 9.99 7.96
C THR A 45 -2.72 9.99 8.71
N ASP A 46 -3.14 11.14 9.25
CA ASP A 46 -4.38 11.30 10.01
C ASP A 46 -5.60 11.42 9.09
N PHE A 47 -6.00 10.30 8.50
CA PHE A 47 -7.24 10.18 7.74
C PHE A 47 -7.73 8.73 7.73
N ASN A 48 -8.99 8.55 7.35
CA ASN A 48 -9.58 7.23 7.20
C ASN A 48 -9.67 6.82 5.71
N ILE A 49 -9.44 5.54 5.44
CA ILE A 49 -9.49 4.95 4.10
C ILE A 49 -10.30 3.65 4.14
N PRO A 50 -10.94 3.22 3.03
CA PRO A 50 -11.48 1.87 2.97
C PRO A 50 -10.37 0.84 3.19
N PRO A 51 -10.64 -0.21 3.98
CA PRO A 51 -9.65 -1.27 4.21
C PRO A 51 -9.26 -1.94 2.89
N LEU A 52 -8.04 -2.48 2.84
CA LEU A 52 -7.43 -3.15 1.69
C LEU A 52 -7.17 -2.25 0.48
N THR A 53 -7.31 -0.92 0.60
CA THR A 53 -7.06 0.01 -0.51
C THR A 53 -5.59 0.05 -0.88
N VAL A 54 -4.70 0.33 0.09
CA VAL A 54 -3.25 0.42 -0.16
C VAL A 54 -2.69 -0.98 -0.32
N GLN A 55 -3.15 -1.92 0.51
CA GLN A 55 -2.68 -3.31 0.45
C GLN A 55 -2.89 -3.92 -0.93
N THR A 56 -4.06 -3.76 -1.55
CA THR A 56 -4.32 -4.34 -2.88
C THR A 56 -3.39 -3.76 -3.95
N LEU A 57 -3.11 -2.45 -3.91
CA LEU A 57 -2.20 -1.80 -4.85
C LEU A 57 -0.76 -2.26 -4.65
N VAL A 58 -0.30 -2.33 -3.40
CA VAL A 58 1.05 -2.80 -3.03
C VAL A 58 1.24 -4.26 -3.42
N GLU A 59 0.28 -5.14 -3.11
CA GLU A 59 0.33 -6.54 -3.51
C GLU A 59 0.44 -6.70 -5.03
N ASN A 60 -0.30 -5.89 -5.79
CA ASN A 60 -0.21 -5.88 -7.24
C ASN A 60 1.16 -5.40 -7.73
N ALA A 61 1.72 -4.36 -7.10
CA ALA A 61 3.06 -3.86 -7.43
C ALA A 61 4.15 -4.91 -7.17
N VAL A 62 4.11 -5.61 -6.03
CA VAL A 62 5.06 -6.71 -5.72
C VAL A 62 4.90 -7.89 -6.68
N LYS A 63 3.66 -8.34 -6.91
CA LYS A 63 3.39 -9.57 -7.68
C LYS A 63 3.58 -9.38 -9.18
N HIS A 64 3.22 -8.21 -9.71
CA HIS A 64 3.13 -7.96 -11.15
C HIS A 64 3.99 -6.80 -11.63
N GLY A 65 4.21 -5.77 -10.81
CA GLY A 65 4.91 -4.53 -11.21
C GLY A 65 6.39 -4.70 -11.57
N MET A 66 7.01 -5.79 -11.10
CA MET A 66 8.43 -6.10 -11.32
C MET A 66 8.66 -7.19 -12.38
N LYS A 67 7.60 -7.76 -12.98
CA LYS A 67 7.77 -8.80 -14.00
C LYS A 67 8.46 -8.24 -15.24
N GLY A 68 9.57 -8.86 -15.64
CA GLY A 68 10.29 -8.52 -16.87
C GLY A 68 11.14 -7.25 -16.80
N LYS A 69 11.34 -6.67 -15.61
CA LYS A 69 12.27 -5.54 -15.39
C LYS A 69 13.56 -6.04 -14.76
N GLU A 70 14.69 -5.59 -15.28
CA GLU A 70 16.00 -5.83 -14.67
C GLU A 70 16.28 -4.81 -13.56
N GLY A 71 16.99 -5.23 -12.51
CA GLY A 71 17.40 -4.38 -11.39
C GLY A 71 16.53 -4.49 -10.14
N VAL A 72 16.77 -3.59 -9.19
CA VAL A 72 16.07 -3.54 -7.90
C VAL A 72 14.70 -2.89 -8.08
N GLY A 73 13.64 -3.59 -7.68
CA GLY A 73 12.29 -3.04 -7.64
C GLY A 73 12.12 -2.08 -6.47
N ILE A 74 11.54 -0.91 -6.72
CA ILE A 74 11.23 0.07 -5.67
C ILE A 74 9.72 0.23 -5.61
N ILE A 75 9.14 0.01 -4.43
CA ILE A 75 7.76 0.36 -4.12
C ILE A 75 7.78 1.68 -3.37
N SER A 76 7.09 2.70 -3.89
CA SER A 76 7.04 4.03 -3.27
C SER A 76 5.61 4.32 -2.83
N ILE A 77 5.41 4.49 -1.53
CA ILE A 77 4.10 4.86 -0.97
C ILE A 77 4.17 6.32 -0.55
N ARG A 78 3.27 7.15 -1.08
CA ARG A 78 3.25 8.58 -0.82
C ARG A 78 1.88 9.08 -0.43
N THR A 79 1.82 9.96 0.56
CA THR A 79 0.61 10.67 0.94
C THR A 79 0.88 12.16 1.09
N TYR A 80 -0.04 12.98 0.59
CA TYR A 80 0.03 14.44 0.75
C TYR A 80 -1.35 15.09 0.63
N LEU A 81 -1.50 16.28 1.21
CA LEU A 81 -2.70 17.10 1.11
C LEU A 81 -2.50 18.19 0.06
N LYS A 82 -3.40 18.27 -0.93
CA LYS A 82 -3.40 19.37 -1.91
C LYS A 82 -4.84 19.77 -2.24
N ASN A 83 -5.13 21.07 -2.19
CA ASN A 83 -6.46 21.62 -2.49
C ASN A 83 -7.59 20.89 -1.74
N ASN A 84 -7.41 20.66 -0.43
CA ASN A 84 -8.36 19.96 0.43
C ASN A 84 -8.67 18.51 0.01
N THR A 85 -7.81 17.90 -0.81
CA THR A 85 -7.88 16.50 -1.23
C THR A 85 -6.63 15.77 -0.74
N ILE A 86 -6.83 14.62 -0.10
CA ILE A 86 -5.73 13.72 0.27
C ILE A 86 -5.41 12.84 -0.91
N TYR A 87 -4.15 12.84 -1.30
CA TYR A 87 -3.61 11.96 -2.33
C TYR A 87 -2.90 10.80 -1.66
N VAL A 88 -3.18 9.58 -2.13
CA VAL A 88 -2.47 8.36 -1.77
C VAL A 88 -1.95 7.74 -3.06
N ILE A 89 -0.64 7.56 -3.17
CA ILE A 89 0.05 7.07 -4.36
C ILE A 89 0.87 5.86 -3.97
N VAL A 90 0.79 4.80 -4.77
CA VAL A 90 1.53 3.53 -4.65
C VAL A 90 2.20 3.23 -5.98
#